data_AF-A0AAQ3X641-F1
#
_entry.id   AF-A0AAQ3X641-F1
#
_cell.length_a   1.000
_cell.length_b   1.000
_cell.length_c   1.000
_cell.angle_alpha   90.00
_cell.angle_beta   90.00
_cell.angle_gamma   90.00
#
_symmetry.space_group_name_H-M   'P 1'
#
loop_
_entity.id
_entity.type
_entity.pdbx_description
1 polymer ?
#
loop_
_entity_poly.entity_id
_entity_poly.type
_entity_poly.pdbx_seq_one_letter_code
_entity_poly.pdbx_strand_id
1 'polypeptide(L)'
;MANLQPSLNIPPSFAGASPPSPSPVAGSSGGPSLAKDNMMASAEQLVLELCDPELRENALLELSKKREIFQDLAPLLWHSFGTIAALLQEIVSIYPSLSPPTLSPGASNRVCNALALLQCVASHPETRILFLSAHIPLYLYPFLNTTSKTRPFEYLRLTSLGVIGALVKVDDTEVISFLLQTEIIPLCLRTMEMGSELSKTVATFIVQKILLDDVGLRYICATAERFFAVGSVLANMVVSLVDQPSTRLLKHIIRCYLRLSDNPRACAALQSCLPDMLKDGTFNSCLRDDPATRRWLQQLLHNVTGGGGMGGAPQPGLDHMMGI
;
A
#
# COMPACT_ATOMS: atom_id res chain seq x y z
N MET A 1 -20.13 13.43 -33.53
CA MET A 1 -19.34 12.18 -33.60
C MET A 1 -18.36 12.19 -32.42
N ALA A 2 -18.76 11.59 -31.31
CA ALA A 2 -18.01 11.60 -30.06
C ALA A 2 -17.22 10.30 -29.94
N ASN A 3 -15.90 10.40 -29.92
CA ASN A 3 -14.98 9.28 -29.68
C ASN A 3 -15.07 8.87 -28.20
N LEU A 4 -15.71 7.73 -27.94
CA LEU A 4 -15.69 7.03 -26.66
C LEU A 4 -14.32 6.37 -26.50
N GLN A 5 -13.48 6.89 -25.59
CA GLN A 5 -12.24 6.23 -25.18
C GLN A 5 -12.53 5.09 -24.19
N PRO A 6 -11.74 4.00 -24.19
CA PRO A 6 -12.04 2.80 -23.42
C PRO A 6 -11.83 2.99 -21.91
N SER A 7 -12.75 2.41 -21.15
CA SER A 7 -12.78 2.28 -19.70
C SER A 7 -11.44 1.76 -19.14
N LEU A 8 -10.86 2.49 -18.18
CA LEU A 8 -9.68 2.05 -17.42
C LEU A 8 -10.05 0.82 -16.57
N ASN A 9 -9.77 -0.38 -17.09
CA ASN A 9 -9.91 -1.63 -16.36
C ASN A 9 -8.57 -1.95 -15.68
N ILE A 10 -8.36 -1.42 -14.47
CA ILE A 10 -7.23 -1.81 -13.62
C ILE A 10 -7.67 -3.08 -12.88
N PRO A 11 -7.01 -4.24 -13.07
CA PRO A 11 -7.36 -5.44 -12.33
C PRO A 11 -6.95 -5.29 -10.85
N PRO A 12 -7.78 -5.75 -9.90
CA PRO A 12 -7.45 -5.70 -8.48
C PRO A 12 -6.55 -6.89 -8.13
N SER A 13 -5.23 -6.78 -8.32
CA SER A 13 -4.29 -7.80 -7.81
C SER A 13 -3.85 -7.47 -6.37
N PHE A 14 -4.83 -7.47 -5.46
CA PHE A 14 -4.65 -7.50 -4.01
C PHE A 14 -5.62 -8.53 -3.41
N ALA A 15 -5.43 -9.80 -3.76
CA ALA A 15 -6.10 -10.90 -3.08
C ALA A 15 -5.19 -12.14 -3.12
N GLY A 16 -4.73 -12.57 -1.95
CA GLY A 16 -4.15 -13.89 -1.77
C GLY A 16 -5.27 -14.93 -1.71
N ALA A 17 -5.16 -15.96 -2.55
CA ALA A 17 -5.77 -17.27 -2.36
C ALA A 17 -5.04 -18.27 -3.28
N SER A 18 -4.39 -19.27 -2.69
CA SER A 18 -3.77 -20.39 -3.42
C SER A 18 -4.86 -21.39 -3.86
N PRO A 19 -4.81 -21.94 -5.09
CA PRO A 19 -5.58 -23.12 -5.47
C PRO A 19 -4.71 -24.40 -5.49
N PRO A 20 -5.34 -25.60 -5.46
CA PRO A 20 -4.64 -26.87 -5.26
C PRO A 20 -4.00 -27.40 -6.55
N SER A 21 -2.96 -28.21 -6.36
CA SER A 21 -2.18 -28.89 -7.40
C SER A 21 -3.00 -29.89 -8.23
N PRO A 22 -2.75 -30.02 -9.55
CA PRO A 22 -3.21 -31.18 -10.32
C PRO A 22 -2.08 -32.20 -10.57
N SER A 23 -2.41 -33.48 -10.42
CA SER A 23 -1.59 -34.65 -10.81
C SER A 23 -1.53 -34.81 -12.35
N PRO A 24 -0.53 -35.54 -12.89
CA PRO A 24 -0.16 -35.43 -14.30
C PRO A 24 -0.97 -36.36 -15.21
N VAL A 25 -1.28 -35.87 -16.42
CA VAL A 25 -1.67 -36.71 -17.57
C VAL A 25 -0.74 -36.38 -18.73
N ALA A 26 -0.17 -37.43 -19.31
CA ALA A 26 0.89 -37.40 -20.30
C ALA A 26 0.40 -37.00 -21.71
N GLY A 27 1.31 -36.37 -22.47
CA GLY A 27 1.37 -36.50 -23.93
C GLY A 27 1.05 -35.25 -24.77
N SER A 28 2.05 -34.37 -24.99
CA SER A 28 2.54 -34.01 -26.33
C SER A 28 3.74 -33.05 -26.22
N SER A 29 4.84 -33.41 -26.85
CA SER A 29 6.13 -32.73 -26.79
C SER A 29 6.33 -31.87 -28.04
N GLY A 30 6.28 -30.54 -27.90
CA GLY A 30 6.73 -29.62 -28.96
C GLY A 30 6.22 -28.17 -28.98
N GLY A 31 5.72 -27.57 -27.89
CA GLY A 31 4.97 -26.29 -27.97
C GLY A 31 5.21 -25.13 -26.98
N PRO A 32 5.76 -25.29 -25.75
CA PRO A 32 5.84 -24.16 -24.81
C PRO A 32 7.15 -23.34 -24.83
N SER A 33 8.30 -23.93 -25.15
CA SER A 33 9.61 -23.26 -24.95
C SER A 33 9.89 -22.18 -25.99
N LEU A 34 9.70 -22.48 -27.28
CA LEU A 34 9.94 -21.53 -28.38
C LEU A 34 9.10 -20.25 -28.29
N ALA A 35 7.86 -20.36 -27.79
CA ALA A 35 7.00 -19.20 -27.60
C ALA A 35 7.48 -18.31 -26.43
N LYS A 36 7.94 -18.94 -25.34
CA LYS A 36 8.49 -18.23 -24.18
C LYS A 36 9.81 -17.54 -24.54
N ASP A 37 10.66 -18.20 -25.32
CA ASP A 37 11.94 -17.67 -25.79
C ASP A 37 11.74 -16.46 -26.71
N ASN A 38 10.79 -16.53 -27.66
CA ASN A 38 10.44 -15.40 -28.52
C ASN A 38 9.83 -14.22 -27.75
N MET A 39 9.03 -14.49 -26.72
CA MET A 39 8.48 -13.45 -25.86
C MET A 39 9.56 -12.77 -25.01
N MET A 40 10.54 -13.53 -24.52
CA MET A 40 11.67 -13.00 -23.75
C MET A 40 12.57 -12.12 -24.61
N ALA A 41 12.92 -12.56 -25.83
CA ALA A 41 13.67 -11.75 -26.79
C ALA A 41 12.94 -10.43 -27.13
N SER A 42 11.61 -10.47 -27.23
CA SER A 42 10.79 -9.26 -27.42
C SER A 42 10.85 -8.33 -26.19
N ALA A 43 10.91 -8.86 -24.97
CA ALA A 43 11.01 -8.05 -23.76
C ALA A 43 12.39 -7.40 -23.62
N GLU A 44 13.47 -8.13 -23.91
CA GLU A 44 14.84 -7.61 -23.92
C GLU A 44 14.99 -6.44 -24.90
N GLN A 45 14.45 -6.60 -26.11
CA GLN A 45 14.45 -5.53 -27.11
C GLN A 45 13.70 -4.28 -26.61
N LEU A 46 12.51 -4.44 -26.02
CA LEU A 46 11.76 -3.32 -25.44
C LEU A 46 12.50 -2.66 -24.28
N VAL A 47 13.26 -3.42 -23.48
CA VAL A 47 14.07 -2.88 -22.39
C VAL A 47 15.23 -2.03 -22.92
N LEU A 48 15.86 -2.45 -24.02
CA LEU A 48 16.88 -1.65 -24.71
C LEU A 48 16.28 -0.34 -25.27
N GLU A 49 15.08 -0.43 -25.86
CA GLU A 49 14.35 0.72 -26.40
C GLU A 49 13.98 1.77 -25.34
N LEU A 50 13.92 1.42 -24.05
CA LEU A 50 13.73 2.40 -22.98
C LEU A 50 14.86 3.44 -22.90
N CYS A 51 16.08 3.07 -23.31
CA CYS A 51 17.21 3.98 -23.28
C CYS A 51 17.16 5.01 -24.42
N ASP A 52 16.47 4.71 -25.52
CA ASP A 52 16.28 5.62 -26.66
C ASP A 52 15.07 6.55 -26.41
N PRO A 53 15.26 7.88 -26.29
CA PRO A 53 14.16 8.82 -26.06
C PRO A 53 13.02 8.76 -27.09
N GLU A 54 13.29 8.40 -28.35
CA GLU A 54 12.29 8.34 -29.41
C GLU A 54 11.40 7.09 -29.30
N LEU A 55 11.97 5.98 -28.84
CA LEU A 55 11.27 4.69 -28.72
C LEU A 55 10.68 4.45 -27.34
N ARG A 56 11.19 5.15 -26.32
CA ARG A 56 10.87 4.94 -24.91
C ARG A 56 9.38 4.98 -24.60
N GLU A 57 8.62 5.90 -25.18
CA GLU A 57 7.19 6.03 -24.87
C GLU A 57 6.40 4.76 -25.26
N ASN A 58 6.70 4.20 -26.42
CA ASN A 58 6.10 2.96 -26.88
C ASN A 58 6.59 1.76 -26.05
N ALA A 59 7.89 1.70 -25.76
CA ALA A 59 8.48 0.65 -24.93
C ALA A 59 7.87 0.61 -23.52
N LEU A 60 7.68 1.77 -22.88
CA LEU A 60 7.01 1.90 -21.58
C LEU A 60 5.60 1.34 -21.62
N LEU A 61 4.82 1.67 -22.64
CA LEU A 61 3.44 1.21 -22.80
C LEU A 61 3.35 -0.30 -22.99
N GLU A 62 4.22 -0.88 -23.82
CA GLU A 62 4.19 -2.31 -24.10
C GLU A 62 4.72 -3.14 -22.92
N LEU A 63 5.78 -2.69 -22.26
CA LEU A 63 6.30 -3.36 -21.07
C LEU A 63 5.31 -3.28 -19.89
N SER A 64 4.63 -2.13 -19.69
CA SER A 64 3.69 -1.98 -18.58
C SER A 64 2.48 -2.93 -18.69
N LYS A 65 2.04 -3.23 -19.92
CA LYS A 65 0.99 -4.24 -20.19
C LYS A 65 1.46 -5.67 -19.95
N LYS A 66 2.73 -5.96 -20.23
CA LYS A 66 3.29 -7.33 -20.17
C LYS A 66 3.87 -7.69 -18.80
N ARG A 67 3.82 -6.78 -17.82
CA ARG A 67 4.46 -6.93 -16.50
C ARG A 67 4.04 -8.17 -15.70
N GLU A 68 2.83 -8.69 -15.91
CA GLU A 68 2.33 -9.89 -15.20
C GLU A 68 2.77 -11.20 -15.86
N ILE A 69 3.23 -11.13 -17.11
CA ILE A 69 3.59 -12.30 -17.93
C ILE A 69 5.05 -12.69 -17.70
N PHE A 70 5.90 -11.72 -17.36
CA PHE A 70 7.34 -11.90 -17.21
C PHE A 70 7.74 -11.86 -15.74
N GLN A 71 7.88 -13.03 -15.13
CA GLN A 71 8.38 -13.14 -13.75
C GLN A 71 9.78 -12.55 -13.59
N ASP A 72 10.62 -12.65 -14.63
CA ASP A 72 12.02 -12.18 -14.62
C ASP A 72 12.20 -10.74 -15.17
N LEU A 73 11.10 -9.99 -15.36
CA LEU A 73 11.20 -8.62 -15.88
C LEU A 73 11.93 -7.67 -14.93
N ALA A 74 11.75 -7.85 -13.61
CA ALA A 74 12.36 -6.96 -12.64
C ALA A 74 13.89 -7.03 -12.62
N PRO A 75 14.53 -8.22 -12.53
CA PRO A 75 15.97 -8.36 -12.72
C PRO A 75 16.45 -7.81 -14.07
N LEU A 76 15.72 -8.08 -15.16
CA LEU A 76 16.07 -7.56 -16.49
C LEU A 76 16.10 -6.03 -16.53
N LEU A 77 15.07 -5.38 -15.98
CA LEU A 77 15.00 -3.91 -15.88
C LEU A 77 16.13 -3.34 -15.02
N TRP A 78 16.49 -4.03 -13.93
CA TRP A 78 17.49 -3.54 -12.98
C TRP A 78 18.92 -3.66 -13.51
N HIS A 79 19.24 -4.81 -14.10
CA HIS A 79 20.60 -5.13 -14.55
C HIS A 79 20.90 -4.65 -15.98
N SER A 80 19.88 -4.26 -16.75
CA SER A 80 20.08 -3.62 -18.05
C SER A 80 20.68 -2.22 -17.88
N PHE A 81 21.71 -1.93 -18.69
CA PHE A 81 22.44 -0.67 -18.63
C PHE A 81 21.54 0.53 -18.95
N GLY A 82 21.51 1.52 -18.05
CA GLY A 82 20.78 2.78 -18.25
C GLY A 82 19.26 2.69 -18.06
N THR A 83 18.67 1.51 -17.92
CA THR A 83 17.21 1.33 -17.86
C THR A 83 16.59 2.01 -16.64
N ILE A 84 17.12 1.79 -15.42
CA ILE A 84 16.61 2.46 -14.21
C ILE A 84 16.79 3.99 -14.30
N ALA A 85 17.90 4.46 -14.87
CA ALA A 85 18.13 5.89 -15.08
C ALA A 85 17.12 6.50 -16.07
N ALA A 86 16.76 5.79 -17.14
CA ALA A 86 15.71 6.20 -18.07
C ALA A 86 14.34 6.27 -17.39
N LEU A 87 13.99 5.31 -16.53
CA LEU A 87 12.74 5.34 -15.74
C LEU A 87 12.71 6.53 -14.77
N LEU A 88 13.85 6.83 -14.11
CA LEU A 88 13.96 8.01 -13.26
C LEU A 88 13.87 9.32 -14.05
N GLN A 89 14.38 9.35 -15.28
CA GLN A 89 14.24 10.51 -16.16
C GLN A 89 12.77 10.80 -16.49
N GLU A 90 11.93 9.77 -16.68
CA GLU A 90 10.48 9.92 -16.88
C GLU A 90 9.77 10.49 -15.65
N ILE A 91 10.27 10.20 -14.44
CA ILE A 91 9.74 10.77 -13.20
C ILE A 91 10.12 12.26 -13.09
N VAL A 92 11.41 12.57 -13.25
CA VAL A 92 11.92 13.93 -13.06
C VAL A 92 11.42 14.88 -14.15
N SER A 93 11.17 14.40 -15.37
CA SER A 93 10.70 15.23 -16.49
C SER A 93 9.35 15.90 -16.22
N ILE A 94 8.50 15.31 -15.36
CA ILE A 94 7.19 15.87 -15.03
C ILE A 94 7.19 16.77 -13.78
N TYR A 95 8.31 16.88 -13.04
CA TYR A 95 8.40 17.73 -11.85
C TYR A 95 8.00 19.19 -12.10
N PRO A 96 8.40 19.84 -13.22
CA PRO A 96 7.97 21.21 -13.52
C PRO A 96 6.45 21.37 -13.69
N SER A 97 5.73 20.28 -14.02
CA SER A 97 4.28 20.28 -14.20
C SER A 97 3.50 19.96 -12.92
N LEU A 98 4.17 19.74 -11.79
CA LEU A 98 3.52 19.52 -10.50
C LEU A 98 3.10 20.84 -9.83
N SER A 99 3.89 21.90 -10.02
CA SER A 99 3.65 23.22 -9.46
C SER A 99 4.16 24.32 -10.43
N PRO A 100 3.27 25.07 -11.11
CA PRO A 100 1.81 24.98 -11.07
C PRO A 100 1.28 23.64 -11.63
N PRO A 101 0.08 23.19 -11.23
CA PRO A 101 -0.43 21.85 -11.56
C PRO A 101 -0.93 21.76 -13.02
N THR A 102 -0.01 21.69 -13.97
CA THR A 102 -0.26 21.72 -15.42
C THR A 102 -0.08 20.35 -16.11
N LEU A 103 0.02 19.27 -15.32
CA LEU A 103 0.20 17.91 -15.82
C LEU A 103 -0.92 17.48 -16.79
N SER A 104 -0.54 17.17 -18.02
CA SER A 104 -1.47 16.71 -19.05
C SER A 104 -1.85 15.22 -18.87
N PRO A 105 -3.00 14.77 -19.40
CA PRO A 105 -3.37 13.35 -19.38
C PRO A 105 -2.33 12.44 -20.04
N GLY A 106 -1.74 12.86 -21.17
CA GLY A 106 -0.72 12.09 -21.88
C GLY A 106 0.57 11.93 -21.05
N ALA A 107 1.07 13.03 -20.48
CA ALA A 107 2.25 13.00 -19.62
C ALA A 107 2.04 12.14 -18.37
N SER A 108 0.85 12.25 -17.74
CA SER A 108 0.46 11.40 -16.60
C SER A 108 0.44 9.92 -16.97
N ASN A 109 -0.14 9.54 -18.12
CA ASN A 109 -0.15 8.14 -18.56
C ASN A 109 1.27 7.61 -18.81
N ARG A 110 2.10 8.40 -19.48
CA ARG A 110 3.49 8.04 -19.80
C ARG A 110 4.32 7.77 -18.53
N VAL A 111 4.32 8.69 -17.57
CA VAL A 111 5.04 8.48 -16.30
C VAL A 111 4.44 7.33 -15.49
N CYS A 112 3.12 7.13 -15.52
CA CYS A 112 2.49 6.00 -14.82
C CYS A 112 2.89 4.64 -15.40
N ASN A 113 3.18 4.55 -16.70
CA ASN A 113 3.78 3.34 -17.27
C ASN A 113 5.19 3.10 -16.71
N ALA A 114 6.01 4.14 -16.54
CA ALA A 114 7.32 4.00 -15.89
C ALA A 114 7.18 3.58 -14.41
N LEU A 115 6.23 4.18 -13.67
CA LEU A 115 5.93 3.79 -12.29
C LEU A 115 5.45 2.34 -12.19
N ALA A 116 4.68 1.85 -13.17
CA ALA A 116 4.26 0.46 -13.21
C ALA A 116 5.44 -0.52 -13.35
N LEU A 117 6.50 -0.14 -14.09
CA LEU A 117 7.72 -0.93 -14.18
C LEU A 117 8.53 -0.86 -12.88
N LEU A 118 8.65 0.31 -12.27
CA LEU A 118 9.30 0.46 -10.96
C LEU A 118 8.56 -0.31 -9.86
N GLN A 119 7.23 -0.42 -9.95
CA GLN A 119 6.45 -1.28 -9.06
C GLN A 119 6.85 -2.75 -9.19
N CYS A 120 7.22 -3.22 -10.39
CA CYS A 120 7.69 -4.59 -10.61
C CYS A 120 9.07 -4.80 -9.97
N VAL A 121 9.96 -3.82 -10.15
CA VAL A 121 11.29 -3.83 -9.51
C VAL A 121 11.16 -3.83 -7.97
N ALA A 122 10.23 -3.05 -7.43
CA ALA A 122 9.95 -3.00 -5.99
C ALA A 122 9.33 -4.30 -5.43
N SER A 123 8.55 -5.02 -6.25
CA SER A 123 7.86 -6.23 -5.81
C SER A 123 8.75 -7.48 -5.88
N HIS A 124 9.81 -7.48 -6.69
CA HIS A 124 10.66 -8.65 -6.90
C HIS A 124 11.72 -8.83 -5.79
N PRO A 125 11.93 -10.05 -5.25
CA PRO A 125 12.82 -10.27 -4.11
C PRO A 125 14.28 -9.90 -4.37
N GLU A 126 14.80 -10.12 -5.57
CA GLU A 126 16.21 -9.83 -5.91
C GLU A 126 16.51 -8.34 -6.02
N THR A 127 15.53 -7.54 -6.48
CA THR A 127 15.75 -6.12 -6.80
C THR A 127 15.20 -5.19 -5.74
N ARG A 128 14.33 -5.66 -4.84
CA ARG A 128 13.66 -4.81 -3.82
C ARG A 128 14.63 -4.06 -2.92
N ILE A 129 15.60 -4.75 -2.34
CA ILE A 129 16.57 -4.12 -1.43
C ILE A 129 17.51 -3.19 -2.21
N LEU A 130 17.82 -3.52 -3.46
CA LEU A 130 18.61 -2.65 -4.34
C LEU A 130 17.83 -1.36 -4.68
N PHE A 131 16.54 -1.49 -4.98
CA PHE A 131 15.61 -0.37 -5.21
C PHE A 131 15.50 0.55 -3.99
N LEU A 132 15.43 -0.04 -2.79
CA LEU A 132 15.41 0.68 -1.52
C LEU A 132 16.75 1.39 -1.26
N SER A 133 17.86 0.68 -1.42
CA SER A 133 19.24 1.19 -1.23
C SER A 133 19.58 2.32 -2.18
N ALA A 134 19.02 2.30 -3.40
CA ALA A 134 19.14 3.37 -4.38
C ALA A 134 18.25 4.59 -4.07
N HIS A 135 17.49 4.57 -2.98
CA HIS A 135 16.60 5.66 -2.55
C HIS A 135 15.56 6.07 -3.61
N ILE A 136 15.23 5.17 -4.54
CA ILE A 136 14.25 5.43 -5.62
C ILE A 136 12.86 5.86 -5.09
N PRO A 137 12.33 5.33 -3.96
CA PRO A 137 11.05 5.79 -3.42
C PRO A 137 10.96 7.31 -3.21
N LEU A 138 12.08 7.98 -2.90
CA LEU A 138 12.10 9.43 -2.65
C LEU A 138 11.72 10.25 -3.88
N TYR A 139 12.00 9.74 -5.08
CA TYR A 139 11.59 10.40 -6.33
C TYR A 139 10.07 10.44 -6.51
N LEU A 140 9.32 9.63 -5.76
CA LEU A 140 7.85 9.56 -5.83
C LEU A 140 7.17 10.50 -4.85
N TYR A 141 7.87 11.00 -3.85
CA TYR A 141 7.27 11.84 -2.80
C TYR A 141 6.72 13.17 -3.32
N PRO A 142 7.37 13.86 -4.29
CA PRO A 142 6.76 15.02 -4.94
C PRO A 142 5.38 14.74 -5.53
N PHE A 143 5.15 13.53 -6.06
CA PHE A 143 3.85 13.13 -6.60
C PHE A 143 2.80 12.96 -5.51
N LEU A 144 3.16 12.29 -4.41
CA LEU A 144 2.29 12.09 -3.24
C LEU A 144 1.95 13.41 -2.54
N ASN A 145 2.81 14.41 -2.64
CA ASN A 145 2.61 15.72 -2.04
C ASN A 145 1.61 16.61 -2.81
N THR A 146 1.26 16.25 -4.05
CA THR A 146 0.33 17.03 -4.89
C THR A 146 -1.09 17.06 -4.34
N THR A 147 -1.80 18.17 -4.53
CA THR A 147 -3.16 18.38 -3.99
C THR A 147 -4.24 18.53 -5.07
N SER A 148 -3.85 18.68 -6.34
CA SER A 148 -4.80 18.80 -7.45
C SER A 148 -5.67 17.55 -7.59
N LYS A 149 -6.99 17.76 -7.70
CA LYS A 149 -8.00 16.70 -7.81
C LYS A 149 -8.34 16.32 -9.26
N THR A 150 -7.60 16.83 -10.24
CA THR A 150 -7.83 16.43 -11.65
C THR A 150 -7.43 14.97 -11.86
N ARG A 151 -8.07 14.32 -12.82
CA ARG A 151 -7.82 12.89 -13.13
C ARG A 151 -6.34 12.53 -13.35
N PRO A 152 -5.52 13.35 -14.06
CA PRO A 152 -4.08 13.06 -14.19
C PRO A 152 -3.33 12.99 -12.86
N PHE A 153 -3.65 13.89 -11.92
CA PHE A 153 -2.99 13.93 -10.61
C PHE A 153 -3.48 12.82 -9.67
N GLU A 154 -4.78 12.49 -9.68
CA GLU A 154 -5.30 11.34 -8.94
C GLU A 154 -4.65 10.03 -9.42
N TYR A 155 -4.54 9.84 -10.74
CA TYR A 155 -3.91 8.65 -11.32
C TYR A 155 -2.42 8.57 -10.99
N LEU A 156 -1.70 9.69 -11.05
CA LEU A 156 -0.30 9.79 -10.66
C LEU A 156 -0.08 9.39 -9.20
N ARG A 157 -0.88 9.93 -8.27
CA ARG A 157 -0.79 9.60 -6.84
C ARG A 157 -1.10 8.13 -6.59
N LEU A 158 -2.18 7.60 -7.18
CA LEU A 158 -2.57 6.20 -7.02
C LEU A 158 -1.46 5.25 -7.49
N THR A 159 -0.87 5.52 -8.66
CA THR A 159 0.20 4.69 -9.22
C THR A 159 1.47 4.77 -8.37
N SER A 160 1.80 5.96 -7.86
CA SER A 160 2.93 6.17 -6.95
C SER A 160 2.75 5.41 -5.62
N LEU A 161 1.55 5.48 -5.03
CA LEU A 161 1.19 4.68 -3.85
C LEU A 161 1.26 3.18 -4.15
N GLY A 162 0.97 2.75 -5.38
CA GLY A 162 1.13 1.36 -5.81
C GLY A 162 2.56 0.85 -5.69
N VAL A 163 3.56 1.68 -6.01
CA VAL A 163 4.99 1.36 -5.83
C VAL A 163 5.33 1.19 -4.35
N ILE A 164 4.94 2.15 -3.51
CA ILE A 164 5.18 2.08 -2.05
C ILE A 164 4.44 0.89 -1.43
N GLY A 165 3.20 0.64 -1.87
CA GLY A 165 2.39 -0.50 -1.47
C GLY A 165 3.02 -1.85 -1.82
N ALA A 166 3.74 -1.94 -2.94
CA ALA A 166 4.49 -3.14 -3.31
C ALA A 166 5.67 -3.41 -2.37
N LEU A 167 6.39 -2.36 -1.94
CA LEU A 167 7.50 -2.48 -1.00
C LEU A 167 7.05 -3.01 0.36
N VAL A 168 5.97 -2.46 0.92
CA VAL A 168 5.48 -2.85 2.26
C VAL A 168 4.69 -4.16 2.26
N LYS A 169 4.42 -4.75 1.08
CA LYS A 169 3.61 -5.97 0.97
C LYS A 169 4.29 -7.19 1.60
N VAL A 170 5.62 -7.24 1.57
CA VAL A 170 6.44 -8.39 1.99
C VAL A 170 6.79 -8.43 3.48
N ASP A 171 6.25 -7.50 4.28
CA ASP A 171 6.42 -7.48 5.74
C ASP A 171 7.91 -7.44 6.18
N ASP A 172 8.72 -6.65 5.47
CA ASP A 172 10.15 -6.47 5.74
C ASP A 172 10.41 -5.23 6.61
N THR A 173 10.97 -5.44 7.81
CA THR A 173 11.27 -4.37 8.77
C THR A 173 12.30 -3.36 8.26
N GLU A 174 13.21 -3.74 7.35
CA GLU A 174 14.18 -2.81 6.75
C GLU A 174 13.45 -1.78 5.88
N VAL A 175 12.48 -2.23 5.08
CA VAL A 175 11.60 -1.36 4.29
C VAL A 175 10.82 -0.42 5.19
N ILE A 176 10.23 -0.92 6.28
CA ILE A 176 9.50 -0.08 7.24
C ILE A 176 10.43 0.98 7.85
N SER A 177 11.64 0.59 8.27
CA SER A 177 12.61 1.49 8.88
C SER A 177 13.02 2.62 7.93
N PHE A 178 13.29 2.30 6.66
CA PHE A 178 13.58 3.28 5.61
C PHE A 178 12.41 4.28 5.43
N LEU A 179 11.19 3.77 5.32
CA LEU A 179 10.00 4.58 5.10
C LEU A 179 9.70 5.53 6.26
N LEU A 180 9.97 5.10 7.49
CA LEU A 180 9.84 5.93 8.69
C LEU A 180 10.88 7.06 8.72
N GLN A 181 12.12 6.78 8.35
CA GLN A 181 13.21 7.78 8.29
C GLN A 181 12.97 8.85 7.22
N THR A 182 12.14 8.55 6.22
CA THR A 182 11.89 9.40 5.06
C THR A 182 10.50 10.06 5.09
N GLU A 183 9.79 10.00 6.21
CA GLU A 183 8.50 10.70 6.42
C GLU A 183 7.36 10.26 5.47
N ILE A 184 7.23 8.95 5.19
CA ILE A 184 6.10 8.45 4.37
C ILE A 184 4.73 8.67 5.04
N ILE A 185 4.67 8.70 6.38
CA ILE A 185 3.42 8.72 7.15
C ILE A 185 2.63 10.00 6.87
N PRO A 186 3.19 11.22 6.99
CA PRO A 186 2.49 12.45 6.62
C PRO A 186 1.90 12.43 5.20
N LEU A 187 2.62 11.88 4.21
CA LEU A 187 2.16 11.77 2.82
C LEU A 187 0.97 10.82 2.68
N CYS A 188 1.00 9.68 3.39
CA CYS A 188 -0.12 8.74 3.42
C CYS A 188 -1.33 9.34 4.13
N LEU A 189 -1.15 9.98 5.29
CA LEU A 189 -2.23 10.62 6.04
C LEU A 189 -2.94 11.70 5.22
N ARG A 190 -2.18 12.54 4.49
CA ARG A 190 -2.78 13.49 3.55
C ARG A 190 -3.61 12.79 2.48
N THR A 191 -3.09 11.73 1.87
CA THR A 191 -3.85 11.00 0.84
C THR A 191 -5.09 10.32 1.41
N MET A 192 -5.02 9.80 2.63
CA MET A 192 -6.15 9.22 3.37
C MET A 192 -7.27 10.23 3.63
N GLU A 193 -6.92 11.51 3.86
CA GLU A 193 -7.90 12.56 4.10
C GLU A 193 -8.60 13.02 2.81
N MET A 194 -7.82 13.30 1.75
CA MET A 194 -8.31 14.05 0.58
C MET A 194 -8.29 13.30 -0.77
N GLY A 195 -7.76 12.08 -0.84
CA GLY A 195 -7.70 11.30 -2.09
C GLY A 195 -9.03 10.65 -2.50
N SER A 196 -9.07 10.07 -3.71
CA SER A 196 -10.14 9.16 -4.13
C SER A 196 -10.23 7.91 -3.25
N GLU A 197 -11.36 7.20 -3.26
CA GLU A 197 -11.57 5.97 -2.48
C GLU A 197 -10.44 4.95 -2.66
N LEU A 198 -9.99 4.74 -3.90
CA LEU A 198 -8.87 3.84 -4.21
C LEU A 198 -7.57 4.32 -3.58
N SER A 199 -7.24 5.61 -3.73
CA SER A 199 -6.03 6.20 -3.12
C SER A 199 -6.07 6.13 -1.59
N LYS A 200 -7.23 6.39 -0.98
CA LYS A 200 -7.45 6.24 0.47
C LYS A 200 -7.22 4.79 0.91
N THR A 201 -7.71 3.83 0.15
CA THR A 201 -7.55 2.39 0.43
C THR A 201 -6.08 2.00 0.40
N VAL A 202 -5.32 2.37 -0.64
CA VAL A 202 -3.89 2.03 -0.75
C VAL A 202 -3.06 2.75 0.31
N ALA A 203 -3.32 4.04 0.58
CA ALA A 203 -2.61 4.78 1.63
C ALA A 203 -2.88 4.20 3.02
N THR A 204 -4.13 3.82 3.32
CA THR A 204 -4.47 3.15 4.59
C THR A 204 -3.82 1.79 4.69
N PHE A 205 -3.73 1.03 3.59
CA PHE A 205 -3.00 -0.23 3.55
C PHE A 205 -1.50 -0.05 3.87
N ILE A 206 -0.85 0.99 3.35
CA ILE A 206 0.55 1.30 3.66
C ILE A 206 0.71 1.63 5.15
N VAL A 207 -0.13 2.51 5.70
CA VAL A 207 -0.12 2.84 7.14
C VAL A 207 -0.40 1.61 7.99
N GLN A 208 -1.32 0.73 7.56
CA GLN A 208 -1.58 -0.54 8.22
C GLN A 208 -0.31 -1.40 8.27
N LYS A 209 0.38 -1.59 7.13
CA LYS A 209 1.60 -2.40 7.09
C LYS A 209 2.70 -1.84 7.98
N ILE A 210 2.85 -0.50 8.03
CA ILE A 210 3.75 0.16 8.98
C ILE A 210 3.35 -0.15 10.43
N LEU A 211 2.06 -0.01 10.78
CA LEU A 211 1.58 -0.31 12.13
C LEU A 211 1.77 -1.79 12.53
N LEU A 212 1.67 -2.72 11.58
CA LEU A 212 1.83 -4.15 11.86
C LEU A 212 3.26 -4.48 12.32
N ASP A 213 4.25 -3.77 11.82
CA ASP A 213 5.64 -3.90 12.26
C ASP A 213 5.86 -3.23 13.64
N ASP A 214 6.66 -3.85 14.50
CA ASP A 214 6.91 -3.37 15.86
C ASP A 214 7.72 -2.07 15.91
N VAL A 215 8.58 -1.80 14.92
CA VAL A 215 9.28 -0.50 14.79
C VAL A 215 8.26 0.58 14.42
N GLY A 216 7.37 0.29 13.47
CA GLY A 216 6.33 1.21 13.05
C GLY A 216 5.30 1.52 14.12
N LEU A 217 4.82 0.52 14.88
CA LEU A 217 3.93 0.75 16.03
C LEU A 217 4.59 1.60 17.12
N ARG A 218 5.86 1.33 17.43
CA ARG A 218 6.61 2.15 18.41
C ARG A 218 6.80 3.58 17.92
N TYR A 219 7.12 3.78 16.64
CA TYR A 219 7.24 5.12 16.04
C TYR A 219 5.91 5.89 16.11
N ILE A 220 4.84 5.24 15.61
CA ILE A 220 3.43 5.36 15.98
C ILE A 220 3.13 6.14 17.26
N CYS A 221 3.30 5.39 18.33
CA CYS A 221 2.86 5.68 19.68
C CYS A 221 3.94 6.34 20.53
N ALA A 222 5.08 6.76 19.94
CA ALA A 222 6.18 7.39 20.65
C ALA A 222 5.75 8.71 21.30
N THR A 223 5.00 9.52 20.54
CA THR A 223 4.48 10.82 20.99
C THR A 223 2.96 10.89 20.81
N ALA A 224 2.32 11.71 21.64
CA ALA A 224 0.88 11.96 21.51
C ALA A 224 0.55 12.58 20.15
N GLU A 225 1.39 13.50 19.66
CA GLU A 225 1.22 14.15 18.36
C GLU A 225 1.13 13.15 17.20
N ARG A 226 2.07 12.19 17.13
CA ARG A 226 2.06 11.16 16.08
C ARG A 226 0.84 10.25 16.18
N PHE A 227 0.50 9.82 17.39
CA PHE A 227 -0.69 9.01 17.63
C PHE A 227 -1.97 9.74 17.19
N PHE A 228 -2.16 11.00 17.62
CA PHE A 228 -3.35 11.77 17.29
C PHE A 228 -3.39 12.20 15.81
N ALA A 229 -2.25 12.39 15.15
CA ALA A 229 -2.22 12.62 13.71
C ALA A 229 -2.83 11.44 12.94
N VAL A 230 -2.47 10.20 13.31
CA VAL A 230 -3.04 8.99 12.70
C VAL A 230 -4.49 8.78 13.14
N GLY A 231 -4.76 8.91 14.44
CA GLY A 231 -6.09 8.68 15.04
C GLY A 231 -7.16 9.61 14.49
N SER A 232 -6.87 10.91 14.36
CA SER A 232 -7.82 11.90 13.84
C SER A 232 -8.19 11.62 12.38
N VAL A 233 -7.21 11.29 11.54
CA VAL A 233 -7.48 10.94 10.13
C VAL A 233 -8.32 9.67 10.02
N LEU A 234 -7.98 8.63 10.78
CA LEU A 234 -8.79 7.40 10.82
C LEU A 234 -10.22 7.69 11.29
N ALA A 235 -10.40 8.51 12.32
CA ALA A 235 -11.73 8.89 12.83
C ALA A 235 -12.56 9.63 11.77
N ASN A 236 -11.97 10.61 11.08
CA ASN A 236 -12.63 11.33 9.99
C ASN A 236 -13.04 10.40 8.84
N MET A 237 -12.23 9.39 8.54
CA MET A 237 -12.56 8.39 7.53
C MET A 237 -13.73 7.50 7.97
N VAL A 238 -13.80 7.11 9.25
CA VAL A 238 -14.95 6.37 9.79
C VAL A 238 -16.24 7.18 9.65
N VAL A 239 -16.21 8.48 9.96
CA VAL A 239 -17.36 9.38 9.75
C VAL A 239 -17.79 9.37 8.28
N SER A 240 -16.84 9.52 7.37
CA SER A 240 -17.12 9.56 5.91
C SER A 240 -17.70 8.24 5.37
N LEU A 241 -17.39 7.11 6.00
CA LEU A 241 -17.87 5.79 5.58
C LEU A 241 -19.36 5.57 5.86
N VAL A 242 -20.00 6.39 6.69
CA VAL A 242 -21.45 6.34 6.92
C VAL A 242 -22.20 6.73 5.65
N ASP A 243 -21.78 7.83 5.01
CA ASP A 243 -22.39 8.34 3.78
C ASP A 243 -21.90 7.60 2.53
N GLN A 244 -20.64 7.17 2.52
CA GLN A 244 -20.02 6.47 1.40
C GLN A 244 -19.38 5.15 1.86
N PRO A 245 -20.17 4.08 2.02
CA PRO A 245 -19.66 2.81 2.53
C PRO A 245 -18.61 2.17 1.60
N SER A 246 -17.49 1.75 2.19
CA SER A 246 -16.45 0.98 1.52
C SER A 246 -15.91 -0.11 2.46
N THR A 247 -16.25 -1.37 2.15
CA THR A 247 -15.87 -2.54 2.97
C THR A 247 -14.35 -2.75 2.99
N ARG A 248 -13.68 -2.48 1.87
CA ARG A 248 -12.23 -2.58 1.73
C ARG A 248 -11.52 -1.55 2.60
N LEU A 249 -11.98 -0.30 2.56
CA LEU A 249 -11.40 0.76 3.36
C LEU A 249 -11.63 0.53 4.86
N LEU A 250 -12.86 0.18 5.24
CA LEU A 250 -13.25 -0.12 6.61
C LEU A 250 -12.38 -1.23 7.21
N LYS A 251 -12.11 -2.30 6.44
CA LYS A 251 -11.23 -3.39 6.85
C LYS A 251 -9.84 -2.90 7.26
N HIS A 252 -9.21 -2.03 6.47
CA HIS A 252 -7.90 -1.49 6.79
C HIS A 252 -7.95 -0.58 8.03
N ILE A 253 -8.98 0.27 8.15
CA ILE A 253 -9.19 1.14 9.32
C ILE A 253 -9.31 0.32 10.60
N ILE A 254 -10.16 -0.71 10.62
CA ILE A 254 -10.35 -1.60 11.77
C ILE A 254 -9.02 -2.27 12.13
N ARG A 255 -8.25 -2.73 11.13
CA ARG A 255 -6.97 -3.38 11.38
C ARG A 255 -5.92 -2.43 11.96
N CYS A 256 -5.90 -1.17 11.55
CA CYS A 256 -5.07 -0.11 12.14
C CYS A 256 -5.43 0.12 13.61
N TYR A 257 -6.71 0.34 13.92
CA TYR A 257 -7.15 0.54 15.32
C TYR A 257 -6.84 -0.67 16.19
N LEU A 258 -7.11 -1.89 15.71
CA LEU A 258 -6.77 -3.11 16.43
C LEU A 258 -5.28 -3.15 16.76
N ARG A 259 -4.41 -2.83 15.80
CA ARG A 259 -2.96 -2.82 16.03
C ARG A 259 -2.53 -1.72 16.99
N LEU A 260 -3.14 -0.53 16.92
CA LEU A 260 -2.88 0.54 17.88
C LEU A 260 -3.25 0.11 19.31
N SER A 261 -4.30 -0.71 19.48
CA SER A 261 -4.72 -1.21 20.80
C SER A 261 -3.71 -2.15 21.47
N ASP A 262 -2.72 -2.67 20.73
CA ASP A 262 -1.63 -3.48 21.29
C ASP A 262 -0.64 -2.62 22.10
N ASN A 263 -0.59 -1.30 21.86
CA ASN A 263 0.21 -0.38 22.64
C ASN A 263 -0.58 0.13 23.85
N PRO A 264 -0.11 -0.05 25.11
CA PRO A 264 -0.89 0.31 26.30
C PRO A 264 -1.32 1.79 26.36
N ARG A 265 -0.45 2.71 25.94
CA ARG A 265 -0.75 4.16 25.94
C ARG A 265 -1.79 4.51 24.90
N ALA A 266 -1.66 3.96 23.69
CA ALA A 266 -2.64 4.16 22.63
C ALA A 266 -3.97 3.50 22.98
N CYS A 267 -3.96 2.31 23.58
CA CYS A 267 -5.16 1.61 24.04
C CYS A 267 -5.95 2.44 25.07
N ALA A 268 -5.26 3.01 26.07
CA ALA A 268 -5.87 3.93 27.02
C ALA A 268 -6.46 5.18 26.34
N ALA A 269 -5.77 5.77 25.36
CA ALA A 269 -6.31 6.90 24.61
C ALA A 269 -7.55 6.51 23.78
N LEU A 270 -7.55 5.35 23.14
CA LEU A 270 -8.66 4.82 22.35
C LEU A 270 -9.94 4.62 23.17
N GLN A 271 -9.86 4.44 24.49
CA GLN A 271 -11.04 4.43 25.36
C GLN A 271 -11.87 5.71 25.23
N SER A 272 -11.21 6.84 25.03
CA SER A 272 -11.85 8.16 24.91
C SER A 272 -12.11 8.58 23.45
N CYS A 273 -11.27 8.13 22.50
CA CYS A 273 -11.29 8.68 21.13
C CYS A 273 -11.69 7.68 20.03
N LEU A 274 -11.98 6.41 20.33
CA LEU A 274 -12.48 5.47 19.33
C LEU A 274 -13.87 5.93 18.83
N PRO A 275 -14.10 6.08 17.51
CA PRO A 275 -15.39 6.53 16.96
C PRO A 275 -16.56 5.64 17.37
N ASP A 276 -17.69 6.24 17.74
CA ASP A 276 -18.87 5.51 18.24
C ASP A 276 -19.54 4.64 17.17
N MET A 277 -19.41 5.00 15.89
CA MET A 277 -19.90 4.22 14.75
C MET A 277 -19.23 2.84 14.64
N LEU A 278 -18.05 2.65 15.25
CA LEU A 278 -17.41 1.33 15.37
C LEU A 278 -17.96 0.51 16.55
N LYS A 279 -18.72 1.12 17.46
CA LYS A 279 -19.25 0.52 18.69
C LYS A 279 -20.74 0.21 18.59
N ASP A 280 -21.52 1.04 17.91
CA ASP A 280 -22.99 1.03 17.90
C ASP A 280 -23.63 0.08 16.86
N GLY A 281 -22.81 -0.59 16.05
CA GLY A 281 -23.27 -1.50 15.01
C GLY A 281 -23.59 -0.84 13.67
N THR A 282 -23.26 0.44 13.46
CA THR A 282 -23.43 1.18 12.19
C THR A 282 -22.92 0.37 10.98
N PHE A 283 -21.76 -0.30 11.12
CA PHE A 283 -21.15 -1.05 10.03
C PHE A 283 -21.49 -2.55 9.98
N ASN A 284 -22.47 -3.03 10.75
CA ASN A 284 -22.81 -4.47 10.78
C ASN A 284 -23.18 -5.04 9.40
N SER A 285 -23.85 -4.25 8.56
CA SER A 285 -24.19 -4.60 7.17
C SER A 285 -22.93 -4.75 6.30
N CYS A 286 -21.99 -3.82 6.42
CA CYS A 286 -20.72 -3.83 5.70
C CYS A 286 -19.83 -5.03 6.08
N LEU A 287 -19.94 -5.49 7.33
CA LEU A 287 -19.14 -6.58 7.89
C LEU A 287 -19.85 -7.94 7.87
N ARG A 288 -21.00 -8.06 7.18
CA ARG A 288 -21.75 -9.32 7.11
C ARG A 288 -20.96 -10.42 6.42
N ASP A 289 -20.34 -10.08 5.30
CA ASP A 289 -19.70 -11.05 4.41
C ASP A 289 -18.16 -11.10 4.63
N ASP A 290 -17.64 -10.44 5.68
CA ASP A 290 -16.23 -10.49 6.11
C ASP A 290 -16.10 -10.89 7.60
N PRO A 291 -16.11 -12.19 7.92
CA PRO A 291 -16.02 -12.68 9.29
C PRO A 291 -14.66 -12.44 9.95
N ALA A 292 -13.60 -12.21 9.16
CA ALA A 292 -12.28 -11.89 9.70
C ALA A 292 -12.27 -10.47 10.26
N THR A 293 -12.74 -9.50 9.48
CA THR A 293 -12.80 -8.09 9.91
C THR A 293 -13.77 -7.91 11.08
N ARG A 294 -14.88 -8.65 11.11
CA ARG A 294 -15.79 -8.67 12.27
C ARG A 294 -15.10 -9.12 13.56
N ARG A 295 -14.30 -10.19 13.50
CA ARG A 295 -13.50 -10.67 14.65
C ARG A 295 -12.48 -9.64 15.09
N TRP A 296 -11.83 -8.94 14.16
CA TRP A 296 -10.90 -7.86 14.48
C TRP A 296 -11.58 -6.71 15.21
N LEU A 297 -12.79 -6.32 14.78
CA LEU A 297 -13.57 -5.29 15.46
C LEU A 297 -13.95 -5.72 16.88
N GLN A 298 -14.42 -6.96 17.05
CA GLN A 298 -14.75 -7.49 18.38
C GLN A 298 -13.53 -7.52 19.32
N GLN A 299 -12.36 -7.94 18.82
CA GLN A 299 -11.12 -7.92 19.60
C GLN A 299 -10.70 -6.49 19.98
N LEU A 300 -10.82 -5.54 19.05
CA LEU A 300 -10.53 -4.13 19.31
C LEU A 300 -11.43 -3.59 20.43
N LEU A 301 -12.73 -3.83 20.35
CA LEU A 301 -13.68 -3.41 21.37
C LEU A 301 -13.37 -4.07 22.72
N HIS A 302 -13.01 -5.35 22.74
CA HIS A 302 -12.58 -6.05 23.96
C HIS A 302 -11.31 -5.42 24.57
N ASN A 303 -10.28 -5.12 23.77
CA ASN A 303 -9.04 -4.52 24.26
C ASN A 303 -9.30 -3.15 24.92
N VAL A 304 -10.11 -2.32 24.26
CA VAL A 304 -10.41 -0.97 24.72
C VAL A 304 -11.31 -0.99 25.96
N THR A 305 -12.29 -1.89 26.04
CA THR A 305 -13.20 -1.99 27.20
C THR A 305 -12.62 -2.76 28.39
N GLY A 306 -11.79 -3.77 28.15
CA GLY A 306 -11.22 -4.65 29.18
C GLY A 306 -9.94 -4.14 29.85
N GLY A 307 -9.28 -3.13 29.28
CA GLY A 307 -8.01 -2.58 29.78
C GLY A 307 -8.06 -1.82 31.12
N GLY A 308 -9.25 -1.67 31.73
CA GLY A 308 -9.42 -0.98 33.02
C GLY A 308 -9.25 -1.86 34.27
N GLY A 309 -8.94 -3.16 34.13
CA GLY A 309 -9.19 -4.15 35.20
C GLY A 309 -8.01 -4.93 35.80
N MET A 310 -6.75 -4.77 35.38
CA MET A 310 -5.64 -5.62 35.90
C MET A 310 -4.39 -4.82 36.28
N GLY A 311 -4.55 -3.92 37.25
CA GLY A 311 -3.46 -3.25 37.98
C GLY A 311 -3.61 -3.28 39.51
N GLY A 312 -4.55 -4.08 40.04
CA GLY A 312 -4.69 -4.31 41.49
C GLY A 312 -3.83 -5.49 41.93
N ALA A 313 -2.85 -5.23 42.79
CA ALA A 313 -1.89 -6.18 43.34
C ALA A 313 -2.54 -7.48 43.88
N PRO A 314 -1.82 -8.62 43.90
CA PRO A 314 -2.26 -9.78 44.68
C PRO A 314 -2.26 -9.40 46.15
N GLN A 315 -3.43 -9.47 46.80
CA GLN A 315 -3.53 -9.38 48.26
C GLN A 315 -2.70 -10.51 48.89
N PRO A 316 -1.84 -10.22 49.88
CA PRO A 316 -1.18 -11.26 50.64
C PRO A 316 -2.20 -11.99 51.52
N GLY A 317 -2.14 -13.32 51.49
CA GLY A 317 -2.97 -14.19 52.31
C GLY A 317 -2.81 -13.90 53.82
N LEU A 318 -3.96 -13.82 54.50
CA LEU A 318 -4.04 -13.83 55.96
C LEU A 318 -4.22 -15.28 56.43
N ASP A 319 -3.10 -16.02 56.46
CA ASP A 319 -2.98 -17.27 57.23
C ASP A 319 -2.15 -17.00 58.48
N HIS A 320 -2.78 -16.41 59.51
CA HIS A 320 -2.31 -16.56 60.90
C HIS A 320 -3.39 -16.13 61.90
N MET A 321 -4.14 -17.09 62.43
CA MET A 321 -4.50 -17.09 63.84
C MET A 321 -4.92 -18.49 64.33
N MET A 322 -3.96 -19.20 64.94
CA MET A 322 -4.22 -20.26 65.93
C MET A 322 -3.76 -19.76 67.30
N GLY A 323 -4.53 -20.06 68.35
CA GLY A 323 -4.30 -19.73 69.75
C GLY A 323 -5.37 -18.73 70.22
N ILE A 324 -6.36 -19.10 71.02
CA ILE A 324 -6.39 -19.93 72.25
C ILE A 324 -7.68 -20.76 72.27
#